data_AF-A0A399EBB9-F1
#
_entry.id   AF-A0A399EBB9-F1
#
_cell.length_a   1.000
_cell.length_b   1.000
_cell.length_c   1.000
_cell.angle_alpha   90.00
_cell.angle_beta   90.00
_cell.angle_gamma   90.00
#
_symmetry.space_group_name_H-M   'P 1'
#
loop_
_entity.id
_entity.type
_entity.pdbx_description
1 polymer ?
#
loop_
_entity_poly.entity_id
_entity_poly.type
_entity_poly.pdbx_seq_one_letter_code
_entity_poly.pdbx_strand_id
1 'polypeptide(L)'
;MERHQHAHAVMVIRGRGACLVGEEVHSIGLFDLITVPPLTWHQFRAAEDEPLGFLCLVNAQRDRPELPSPEELDKLRRNPQVAEFIRV
;
A
#
# COMPACT_ATOMS: atom_id res chain seq x y z
N MET A 1 -4.59 5.97 -2.29
CA MET A 1 -3.42 5.84 -1.40
C MET A 1 -3.78 6.47 -0.07
N GLU A 2 -3.37 5.88 1.04
CA GLU A 2 -3.72 6.36 2.39
C GLU A 2 -2.60 6.09 3.40
N ARG A 3 -2.70 6.72 4.58
CA ARG A 3 -1.95 6.38 5.79
C ARG A 3 -2.88 6.48 7.00
N HIS A 4 -2.49 5.86 8.12
CA HIS A 4 -3.23 5.92 9.38
C HIS A 4 -2.37 5.33 10.51
N GLN A 5 -2.76 5.57 11.76
CA GLN A 5 -2.03 5.13 12.94
C GLN A 5 -2.05 3.60 13.12
N HIS A 6 -3.16 2.92 12.81
CA HIS A 6 -3.20 1.47 12.90
C HIS A 6 -2.32 0.80 11.83
N ALA A 7 -1.67 -0.31 12.20
CA ALA A 7 -0.85 -1.11 11.29
C ALA A 7 -1.70 -2.11 10.49
N HIS A 8 -1.14 -2.61 9.38
CA HIS A 8 -1.67 -3.76 8.66
C HIS A 8 -0.69 -4.94 8.68
N ALA A 9 -1.23 -6.15 8.85
CA ALA A 9 -0.56 -7.39 8.50
C ALA A 9 -1.31 -8.02 7.32
N VAL A 10 -0.65 -8.09 6.17
CA VAL A 10 -1.24 -8.51 4.90
C VAL A 10 -0.59 -9.80 4.42
N MET A 11 -1.39 -10.71 3.88
CA MET A 11 -0.92 -11.92 3.19
C MET A 11 -1.64 -12.04 1.85
N VAL A 12 -0.90 -12.17 0.76
CA VAL A 12 -1.49 -12.39 -0.57
C VAL A 12 -2.01 -13.83 -0.66
N ILE A 13 -3.25 -13.99 -1.13
CA ILE A 13 -3.92 -15.30 -1.28
C ILE A 13 -4.44 -15.56 -2.69
N ARG A 14 -4.31 -14.59 -3.60
CA ARG A 14 -4.68 -14.74 -5.02
C ARG A 14 -3.88 -13.79 -5.90
N GLY A 15 -3.35 -14.33 -6.99
CA GLY A 15 -2.69 -13.58 -8.05
C GLY A 15 -1.43 -12.84 -7.60
N ARG A 16 -1.10 -11.77 -8.32
CA ARG A 16 0.09 -10.94 -8.08
C ARG A 16 -0.19 -9.46 -8.33
N GLY A 17 0.76 -8.64 -7.93
CA GLY A 17 0.71 -7.21 -8.17
C GLY A 17 1.94 -6.52 -7.60
N ALA A 18 1.75 -5.29 -7.15
CA ALA A 18 2.76 -4.55 -6.43
C ALA A 18 2.14 -3.71 -5.32
N CYS A 19 2.92 -3.40 -4.29
CA CYS A 19 2.53 -2.50 -3.22
C CYS A 19 3.57 -1.42 -2.97
N LEU A 20 3.11 -0.21 -2.65
CA LEU A 20 3.89 0.83 -1.99
C LEU A 20 3.79 0.63 -0.49
N VAL A 21 4.93 0.64 0.21
CA VAL A 21 5.02 0.79 1.67
C VAL A 21 6.10 1.82 1.99
N GLY A 22 5.67 3.00 2.44
CA GLY A 22 6.57 4.12 2.73
C GLY A 22 7.11 4.72 1.44
N GLU A 23 8.38 4.47 1.16
CA GLU A 23 9.09 4.99 -0.02
C GLU A 23 9.45 3.88 -1.02
N GLU A 24 9.11 2.63 -0.72
CA GLU A 24 9.53 1.46 -1.49
C GLU A 24 8.33 0.82 -2.19
N VAL A 25 8.53 0.45 -3.46
CA VAL A 25 7.56 -0.30 -4.27
C VAL A 25 8.08 -1.72 -4.44
N HIS A 26 7.29 -2.69 -3.99
CA HIS A 26 7.62 -4.11 -4.05
C HIS A 26 6.67 -4.83 -4.98
N SER A 27 7.20 -5.76 -5.78
CA SER A 27 6.36 -6.79 -6.42
C SER A 27 5.92 -7.78 -5.35
N ILE A 28 4.66 -8.22 -5.43
CA ILE A 28 4.07 -9.17 -4.48
C ILE A 28 3.34 -10.29 -5.22
N GLY A 29 3.42 -11.51 -4.69
CA GLY A 29 2.76 -12.71 -5.19
C GLY A 29 2.22 -13.57 -4.05
N LEU A 30 1.73 -14.77 -4.39
CA LEU A 30 1.09 -15.67 -3.45
C LEU A 30 1.92 -15.92 -2.18
N PHE A 31 1.27 -15.73 -1.03
CA PHE A 31 1.79 -15.96 0.32
C PHE A 31 2.88 -14.99 0.81
N ASP A 32 3.20 -13.96 0.03
CA ASP A 32 4.03 -12.87 0.53
C ASP A 32 3.36 -12.19 1.74
N LEU A 33 4.19 -11.90 2.74
CA LEU A 33 3.80 -11.19 3.96
C LEU A 33 4.21 -9.73 3.85
N ILE A 34 3.25 -8.83 4.00
CA ILE A 34 3.48 -7.39 3.95
C ILE A 34 3.07 -6.79 5.29
N THR A 35 4.01 -6.11 5.93
CA THR A 35 3.74 -5.31 7.13
C THR A 35 3.67 -3.85 6.72
N VAL A 36 2.57 -3.17 7.04
CA VAL A 36 2.45 -1.72 6.90
C VAL A 36 2.52 -1.09 8.30
N PRO A 37 3.63 -0.41 8.65
CA PRO A 37 3.75 0.25 9.95
C PRO A 37 2.79 1.44 10.10
N PRO A 38 2.56 1.93 11.34
CA PRO A 38 1.83 3.16 11.60
C PRO A 38 2.29 4.33 10.74
N LEU A 39 1.35 5.18 10.33
CA LEU A 39 1.56 6.44 9.60
C LEU A 39 2.41 6.29 8.31
N THR A 40 2.42 5.09 7.73
CA THR A 40 3.17 4.78 6.51
C THR A 40 2.25 4.86 5.30
N TRP A 41 2.62 5.64 4.28
CA TRP A 41 1.88 5.69 3.02
C TRP A 41 1.88 4.32 2.36
N HIS A 42 0.70 3.85 1.94
CA HIS A 42 0.58 2.57 1.29
C HIS A 42 -0.51 2.54 0.22
N GLN A 43 -0.30 1.68 -0.77
CA GLN A 43 -1.25 1.40 -1.85
C GLN A 43 -0.91 0.05 -2.49
N PHE A 44 -1.93 -0.77 -2.72
CA PHE A 44 -1.82 -2.03 -3.45
C PHE A 44 -2.38 -1.87 -4.86
N ARG A 45 -1.71 -2.45 -5.86
CA ARG A 45 -2.16 -2.47 -7.25
C ARG A 45 -2.06 -3.88 -7.80
N ALA A 46 -3.15 -4.37 -8.37
CA ALA A 46 -3.15 -5.64 -9.10
C ALA A 46 -2.30 -5.54 -10.37
N ALA A 47 -1.77 -6.67 -10.81
CA ALA A 47 -1.25 -6.80 -12.17
C ALA A 47 -2.39 -6.58 -13.19
N GLU A 48 -2.05 -6.18 -14.41
CA GLU A 48 -3.05 -5.87 -15.45
C GLU A 48 -3.80 -7.13 -15.94
N ASP A 49 -3.19 -8.30 -15.82
CA ASP A 49 -3.66 -9.57 -16.38
C ASP A 49 -4.33 -10.50 -15.37
N GLU A 50 -4.28 -10.20 -14.06
CA GLU A 50 -4.95 -11.01 -13.05
C GLU A 50 -5.37 -10.21 -11.79
N PRO A 51 -6.46 -10.61 -11.12
CA PRO A 51 -6.87 -9.97 -9.87
C PRO A 51 -5.91 -10.31 -8.72
N LEU A 52 -5.59 -9.29 -7.93
CA LEU A 52 -4.89 -9.42 -6.66
C LEU A 52 -5.90 -9.60 -5.51
N GLY A 53 -5.74 -10.66 -4.72
CA GLY A 53 -6.51 -10.89 -3.49
C GLY A 53 -5.59 -11.14 -2.31
N PHE A 54 -5.91 -10.53 -1.17
CA PHE A 54 -5.12 -10.65 0.05
C PHE A 54 -6.01 -10.63 1.29
N LEU A 55 -5.52 -11.29 2.35
CA LEU A 55 -6.03 -11.13 3.70
C LEU A 55 -5.36 -9.90 4.32
N CYS A 56 -6.15 -9.08 5.02
CA CYS A 56 -5.68 -7.86 5.65
C CYS A 56 -6.18 -7.83 7.09
N LEU A 57 -5.26 -7.99 8.04
CA LEU A 57 -5.55 -7.99 9.47
C LEU A 57 -5.26 -6.60 10.03
N VAL A 58 -6.26 -6.07 10.73
CA VAL A 58 -6.22 -4.78 11.44
C VAL A 58 -6.90 -4.90 12.79
N ASN A 59 -6.63 -3.95 13.68
CA ASN A 59 -7.34 -3.85 14.95
C ASN A 59 -8.84 -3.54 14.74
N ALA A 60 -9.70 -4.12 15.57
CA ALA A 60 -11.14 -3.87 15.54
C ALA A 60 -11.47 -2.41 15.86
N GLN A 61 -10.79 -1.84 16.86
CA GLN A 61 -10.82 -0.41 17.17
C GLN A 61 -9.63 0.26 16.50
N ARG A 62 -9.89 1.25 15.64
CA ARG A 62 -8.87 1.94 14.85
C ARG A 62 -9.32 3.33 14.40
N ASP A 63 -8.34 4.15 14.05
CA ASP A 63 -8.52 5.48 13.49
C ASP A 63 -9.00 5.43 12.02
N ARG A 64 -9.36 6.60 11.48
CA ARG A 64 -9.78 6.75 10.08
C ARG A 64 -8.55 6.98 9.18
N PRO A 65 -8.56 6.48 7.94
CA PRO A 65 -7.53 6.81 6.97
C PRO A 65 -7.41 8.30 6.66
N GLU A 66 -6.17 8.74 6.46
CA GLU A 66 -5.81 10.04 5.92
C GLU A 66 -5.48 9.91 4.43
N LEU A 67 -6.08 10.76 3.61
CA LEU A 67 -5.70 10.94 2.21
C LEU A 67 -4.56 11.95 2.10
N PRO A 68 -3.65 11.79 1.12
CA PRO A 68 -2.55 12.72 0.94
C PRO A 68 -3.07 14.09 0.48
N SER A 69 -2.57 15.15 1.10
CA SER A 69 -2.70 16.51 0.59
C SER A 69 -1.91 16.70 -0.72
N PRO A 70 -2.17 17.77 -1.49
CA PRO A 70 -1.36 18.08 -2.68
C PRO A 70 0.15 18.19 -2.38
N GLU A 71 0.52 18.79 -1.25
CA GLU A 71 1.93 18.92 -0.84
C GLU A 71 2.57 17.54 -0.53
N GLU A 72 1.82 16.64 0.09
CA GLU A 72 2.30 15.28 0.36
C GLU A 72 2.43 14.44 -0.91
N LEU A 73 1.50 14.61 -1.87
CA LEU A 73 1.64 14.01 -3.19
C LEU A 73 2.89 14.48 -3.90
N ASP A 74 3.19 15.78 -3.84
CA ASP A 74 4.39 16.35 -4.44
C ASP A 74 5.66 15.80 -3.78
N LYS A 75 5.66 15.59 -2.45
CA LYS A 75 6.76 14.93 -1.74
C LYS A 75 6.95 13.49 -2.19
N LEU A 76 5.87 12.71 -2.27
CA LEU A 76 5.93 11.31 -2.70
C LEU A 76 6.41 11.16 -4.16
N ARG A 77 5.99 12.08 -5.04
CA ARG A 77 6.40 12.10 -6.45
C ARG A 77 7.87 12.47 -6.68
N ARG A 78 8.61 12.90 -5.64
CA ARG A 78 10.06 13.12 -5.75
C ARG A 78 10.81 11.81 -5.95
N ASN A 79 10.27 10.68 -5.49
CA ASN A 79 10.78 9.37 -5.83
C ASN A 79 10.17 8.93 -7.18
N PRO A 80 10.96 8.77 -8.25
CA PRO A 80 10.43 8.44 -9.57
C PRO A 80 9.65 7.13 -9.61
N GLN A 81 10.11 6.11 -8.87
CA GLN A 81 9.46 4.80 -8.80
C GLN A 81 8.09 4.90 -8.13
N VAL A 82 7.99 5.71 -7.06
CA VAL A 82 6.71 5.99 -6.38
C VAL A 82 5.81 6.82 -7.28
N ALA A 83 6.35 7.84 -7.97
CA ALA A 83 5.59 8.71 -8.86
C ALA A 83 4.89 7.93 -10.00
N GLU A 84 5.60 6.96 -10.60
CA GLU A 84 5.06 6.08 -11.63
C GLU A 84 4.01 5.10 -11.06
N PHE A 85 4.23 4.62 -9.84
CA PHE A 85 3.40 3.62 -9.21
C PHE A 85 2.07 4.16 -8.67
N ILE A 86 2.05 5.31 -7.98
CA ILE A 86 0.87 5.76 -7.24
C ILE A 86 -0.31 6.17 -8.12
N ARG A 87 -1.52 5.95 -7.63
CA ARG A 87 -2.79 6.42 -8.23
C ARG A 87 -3.59 7.18 -7.16
N VAL A 88 -4.07 8.37 -7.52
CA VAL A 88 -4.79 9.29 -6.63
C VAL A 88 -6.28 9.31 -6.95
#